data_AF-A0A0E9MD74-F1
#
_entry.id   AF-A0A0E9MD74-F1
#
_cell.length_a   1.000
_cell.length_b   1.000
_cell.length_c   1.000
_cell.angle_alpha   90.00
_cell.angle_beta   90.00
_cell.angle_gamma   90.00
#
_symmetry.space_group_name_H-M   'P 1'
#
loop_
_entity.id
_entity.type
_entity.pdbx_description
1 polymer ?
#
loop_
_entity_poly.entity_id
_entity_poly.type
_entity_poly.pdbx_seq_one_letter_code
_entity_poly.pdbx_strand_id
1 'polypeptide(L)'
;MTPQSSFMILAAIVPAREAVLRQSLAAMNDAPGRVNPNNALLPFAQFNTLHVARLLILDDQTSADIRIHGETAPAYPLYFALLGDIDGDEDSFLNALVRHAANGLRTLFSCCEGFTPATDLLAWMKQQSSSAIANYVNCRGRTVVQVREEAALHDALESHLAAHAPALQGLAPRALHAQLAQFVQAERAAGQLKLSEESATPFKWWIANTLHLLGMPVLLVLASPLLIVIAPFYLARLRYLEKTDPELCPSVDQAYSDALALGEDHDVTNQFSAMGSLKPGLVRRLTTIGVLLTVNYAARHLVRPGRLGRIRSIHFARWVFIGGTQRMAFFSNYDGSVESYMDDFINKTGFGLNASFSNGVGYPRTNWLVLDGCADECKYKEFLRRHTLPTQVWYKAYPGLTAIDLERNTRIRRGLESASMSEEAVREWIALL
;
A
#
# COMPACT_ATOMS: atom_id res chain seq x y z
N MET A 1 -11.40 -15.94 6.78
CA MET A 1 -10.55 -14.77 6.44
C MET A 1 -9.47 -15.21 5.48
N THR A 2 -9.55 -14.72 4.25
CA THR A 2 -8.51 -14.95 3.24
C THR A 2 -7.25 -14.16 3.61
N PRO A 3 -6.07 -14.79 3.71
CA PRO A 3 -4.82 -14.05 3.86
C PRO A 3 -4.61 -13.08 2.71
N GLN A 4 -3.98 -11.95 2.98
CA GLN A 4 -3.55 -10.99 1.95
C GLN A 4 -2.04 -10.80 2.06
N SER A 5 -1.41 -10.81 0.90
CA SER A 5 0.04 -10.73 0.73
C SER A 5 0.40 -9.61 -0.24
N SER A 6 1.68 -9.29 -0.30
CA SER A 6 2.23 -8.32 -1.22
C SER A 6 3.41 -8.94 -1.94
N PHE A 7 3.56 -8.67 -3.23
CA PHE A 7 4.74 -9.06 -4.00
C PHE A 7 5.43 -7.80 -4.55
N MET A 8 6.73 -7.92 -4.81
CA MET A 8 7.51 -6.91 -5.52
C MET A 8 8.69 -7.58 -6.21
N ILE A 9 8.74 -7.49 -7.54
CA ILE A 9 9.86 -7.93 -8.36
C ILE A 9 10.71 -6.70 -8.66
N LEU A 10 11.99 -6.76 -8.32
CA LEU A 10 12.92 -5.63 -8.43
C LEU A 10 14.14 -6.07 -9.25
N ALA A 11 14.34 -5.47 -10.42
CA ALA A 11 15.45 -5.82 -11.30
C ALA A 11 16.16 -4.58 -11.84
N ALA A 12 17.49 -4.60 -11.91
CA ALA A 12 18.27 -3.51 -12.51
C ALA A 12 17.99 -3.40 -14.01
N ILE A 13 17.86 -2.18 -14.52
CA ILE A 13 17.58 -1.91 -15.93
C ILE A 13 18.89 -1.84 -16.71
N VAL A 14 18.94 -2.48 -17.87
CA VAL A 14 20.05 -2.32 -18.83
C VAL A 14 19.97 -0.89 -19.40
N PRO A 15 20.99 -0.02 -19.22
CA PRO A 15 20.89 1.39 -19.61
C PRO A 15 20.48 1.62 -21.07
N ALA A 16 21.00 0.81 -21.99
CA ALA A 16 20.65 0.88 -23.41
C ALA A 16 19.18 0.52 -23.75
N ARG A 17 18.44 -0.05 -22.79
CA ARG A 17 17.05 -0.51 -22.94
C ARG A 17 16.06 0.34 -22.15
N GLU A 18 16.52 1.34 -21.41
CA GLU A 18 15.66 2.19 -20.58
C GLU A 18 14.54 2.87 -21.39
N ALA A 19 14.89 3.48 -22.54
CA ALA A 19 13.92 4.14 -23.41
C ALA A 19 12.82 3.17 -23.91
N VAL A 20 13.21 1.93 -24.24
CA VAL A 20 12.28 0.88 -24.67
C VAL A 20 11.33 0.49 -23.54
N LEU A 21 11.85 0.38 -22.32
CA LEU A 21 11.02 0.09 -21.14
C LEU A 21 10.03 1.23 -20.88
N ARG A 22 10.47 2.49 -20.89
CA ARG A 22 9.60 3.67 -20.71
C ARG A 22 8.48 3.71 -21.75
N GLN A 23 8.80 3.46 -23.02
CA GLN A 23 7.80 3.38 -24.09
C GLN A 23 6.79 2.24 -23.86
N SER A 24 7.28 1.07 -23.44
CA SER A 24 6.41 -0.09 -23.15
C SER A 24 5.46 0.20 -22.00
N LEU A 25 5.94 0.85 -20.93
CA LEU A 25 5.11 1.26 -19.79
C LEU A 25 4.09 2.33 -20.19
N ALA A 26 4.49 3.32 -20.99
CA ALA A 26 3.57 4.34 -21.49
C ALA A 26 2.43 3.74 -22.31
N ALA A 27 2.72 2.74 -23.16
CA ALA A 27 1.74 2.05 -24.00
C ALA A 27 0.72 1.19 -23.20
N MET A 28 0.92 0.99 -21.90
CA MET A 28 -0.06 0.30 -21.03
C MET A 28 -1.19 1.22 -20.57
N ASN A 29 -1.09 2.53 -20.81
CA ASN A 29 -2.03 3.52 -20.30
C ASN A 29 -2.88 4.12 -21.43
N ASP A 30 -4.13 4.45 -21.10
CA ASP A 30 -5.00 5.24 -21.99
C ASP A 30 -4.65 6.73 -21.90
N ALA A 31 -4.14 7.17 -20.76
CA ALA A 31 -3.62 8.52 -20.51
C ALA A 31 -2.69 8.52 -19.28
N PRO A 32 -1.90 9.59 -19.03
CA PRO A 32 -1.13 9.71 -17.79
C PRO A 32 -1.99 9.43 -16.55
N GLY A 33 -1.49 8.61 -15.63
CA GLY A 33 -2.20 8.19 -14.41
C GLY A 33 -3.37 7.22 -14.62
N ARG A 34 -3.75 6.89 -15.86
CA ARG A 34 -4.92 6.05 -16.18
C ARG A 34 -4.52 4.85 -17.03
N VAL A 35 -4.33 3.71 -16.36
CA VAL A 35 -3.98 2.43 -17.00
C VAL A 35 -5.14 1.89 -17.83
N ASN A 36 -4.84 1.24 -18.95
CA ASN A 36 -5.77 0.36 -19.63
C ASN A 36 -5.80 -1.01 -18.92
N PRO A 37 -6.90 -1.41 -18.25
CA PRO A 37 -6.96 -2.67 -17.49
C PRO A 37 -6.79 -3.93 -18.34
N ASN A 38 -7.01 -3.81 -19.67
CA ASN A 38 -6.93 -4.89 -20.65
C ASN A 38 -5.71 -4.74 -21.58
N ASN A 39 -4.70 -3.95 -21.19
CA ASN A 39 -3.50 -3.77 -21.99
C ASN A 39 -2.83 -5.12 -22.34
N ALA A 40 -2.16 -5.17 -23.49
CA ALA A 40 -1.61 -6.41 -24.04
C ALA A 40 -0.41 -6.99 -23.27
N LEU A 41 0.28 -6.17 -22.48
CA LEU A 41 1.46 -6.60 -21.73
C LEU A 41 1.07 -7.29 -20.42
N LEU A 42 0.14 -6.71 -19.68
CA LEU A 42 -0.32 -7.22 -18.40
C LEU A 42 -1.83 -6.96 -18.26
N PRO A 43 -2.69 -7.91 -18.65
CA PRO A 43 -4.14 -7.74 -18.63
C PRO A 43 -4.69 -7.84 -17.20
N PHE A 44 -4.53 -6.76 -16.44
CA PHE A 44 -4.87 -6.68 -15.01
C PHE A 44 -6.29 -7.12 -14.67
N ALA A 45 -7.26 -6.84 -15.55
CA ALA A 45 -8.67 -7.19 -15.35
C ALA A 45 -8.92 -8.71 -15.22
N GLN A 46 -8.00 -9.56 -15.72
CA GLN A 46 -8.13 -11.02 -15.63
C GLN A 46 -7.79 -11.57 -14.24
N PHE A 47 -7.17 -10.77 -13.37
CA PHE A 47 -6.73 -11.22 -12.04
C PHE A 47 -7.76 -10.86 -10.97
N ASN A 48 -8.56 -11.85 -10.56
CA ASN A 48 -9.58 -11.67 -9.51
C ASN A 48 -9.03 -11.70 -8.08
N THR A 49 -7.71 -11.78 -7.91
CA THR A 49 -7.03 -11.72 -6.61
C THR A 49 -6.10 -10.52 -6.49
N LEU A 50 -5.99 -9.68 -7.52
CA LEU A 50 -5.11 -8.51 -7.53
C LEU A 50 -5.90 -7.27 -7.10
N HIS A 51 -5.58 -6.70 -5.94
CA HIS A 51 -6.21 -5.46 -5.48
C HIS A 51 -5.68 -4.25 -6.24
N VAL A 52 -4.36 -4.09 -6.18
CA VAL A 52 -3.63 -2.99 -6.81
C VAL A 52 -2.32 -3.50 -7.39
N ALA A 53 -1.90 -2.92 -8.50
CA ALA A 53 -0.58 -3.15 -9.08
C ALA A 53 0.08 -1.85 -9.49
N ARG A 54 1.41 -1.86 -9.47
CA ARG A 54 2.24 -0.73 -9.85
C ARG A 54 3.44 -1.21 -10.64
N LEU A 55 3.71 -0.55 -11.76
CA LEU A 55 4.95 -0.71 -12.49
C LEU A 55 5.63 0.64 -12.52
N LEU A 56 6.88 0.68 -12.05
CA LEU A 56 7.65 1.90 -12.04
C LEU A 56 9.15 1.72 -12.20
N ILE A 57 9.79 2.79 -12.64
CA ILE A 57 11.25 2.91 -12.66
C ILE A 57 11.67 3.69 -11.40
N LEU A 58 12.48 3.04 -10.55
CA LEU A 58 13.04 3.65 -9.35
C LEU A 58 14.28 4.46 -9.73
N ASP A 59 14.10 5.77 -9.76
CA ASP A 59 15.10 6.75 -10.15
C ASP A 59 15.26 7.79 -9.03
N ASP A 60 16.23 7.55 -8.14
CA ASP A 60 16.46 8.37 -6.94
C ASP A 60 17.27 9.64 -7.28
N GLN A 61 16.55 10.72 -7.55
CA GLN A 61 17.10 12.06 -7.85
C GLN A 61 17.83 12.70 -6.66
N THR A 62 17.70 12.16 -5.44
CA THR A 62 18.30 12.74 -4.22
C THR A 62 19.55 12.00 -3.75
N SER A 63 19.99 10.96 -4.46
CA SER A 63 21.18 10.15 -4.11
C SER A 63 22.48 10.97 -3.92
N ALA A 64 22.62 12.11 -4.62
CA ALA A 64 23.76 13.00 -4.48
C ALA A 64 23.79 13.75 -3.13
N ASP A 65 22.65 13.88 -2.45
CA ASP A 65 22.50 14.64 -1.20
C ASP A 65 23.30 14.00 -0.05
N ILE A 66 23.66 12.72 -0.14
CA ILE A 66 24.50 12.03 0.85
C ILE A 66 25.87 12.71 1.06
N ARG A 67 26.34 13.48 0.07
CA ARG A 67 27.61 14.23 0.13
C ARG A 67 27.66 15.22 1.29
N ILE A 68 26.51 15.72 1.75
CA ILE A 68 26.46 16.62 2.90
C ILE A 68 26.95 15.95 4.20
N HIS A 69 26.93 14.61 4.24
CA HIS A 69 27.46 13.82 5.34
C HIS A 69 28.93 13.42 5.15
N GLY A 70 29.63 13.98 4.15
CA GLY A 70 31.02 13.65 3.85
C GLY A 70 31.22 12.33 3.12
N GLU A 71 30.14 11.69 2.67
CA GLU A 71 30.17 10.44 1.91
C GLU A 71 30.26 10.71 0.40
N THR A 72 30.85 9.78 -0.34
CA THR A 72 30.82 9.82 -1.80
C THR A 72 29.44 9.41 -2.30
N ALA A 73 28.88 10.16 -3.27
CA ALA A 73 27.60 9.81 -3.87
C ALA A 73 27.71 8.48 -4.62
N PRO A 74 26.97 7.43 -4.23
CA PRO A 74 26.97 6.15 -4.91
C PRO A 74 26.28 6.25 -6.27
N ALA A 75 26.84 5.58 -7.28
CA ALA A 75 26.16 5.38 -8.56
C ALA A 75 25.30 4.12 -8.46
N TYR A 76 23.98 4.30 -8.33
CA TYR A 76 23.04 3.19 -8.34
C TYR A 76 22.47 2.98 -9.75
N PRO A 77 22.23 1.72 -10.18
CA PRO A 77 21.47 1.49 -11.39
C PRO A 77 20.02 1.92 -11.19
N LEU A 78 19.34 2.21 -12.31
CA LEU A 78 17.88 2.32 -12.31
C LEU A 78 17.29 0.93 -12.10
N TYR A 79 16.24 0.84 -11.29
CA TYR A 79 15.53 -0.42 -11.10
C TYR A 79 14.15 -0.37 -11.70
N PHE A 80 13.75 -1.43 -12.37
CA PHE A 80 12.37 -1.70 -12.71
C PHE A 80 11.71 -2.44 -11.54
N ALA A 81 10.58 -1.92 -11.07
CA ALA A 81 9.78 -2.50 -10.02
C ALA A 81 8.38 -2.84 -10.53
N LEU A 82 8.00 -4.11 -10.40
CA LEU A 82 6.63 -4.59 -10.57
C LEU A 82 6.13 -5.08 -9.21
N LEU A 83 5.13 -4.42 -8.64
CA LEU A 83 4.60 -4.74 -7.32
C LEU A 83 3.08 -4.70 -7.26
N GLY A 84 2.50 -5.38 -6.28
CA GLY A 84 1.06 -5.35 -6.05
C GLY A 84 0.63 -5.96 -4.72
N ASP A 85 -0.62 -5.72 -4.36
CA ASP A 85 -1.29 -6.28 -3.18
C ASP A 85 -2.33 -7.30 -3.65
N ILE A 86 -2.33 -8.48 -3.03
CA ILE A 86 -3.05 -9.65 -3.53
C ILE A 86 -3.78 -10.40 -2.42
N ASP A 87 -4.87 -11.06 -2.82
CA ASP A 87 -5.49 -12.13 -2.04
C ASP A 87 -4.69 -13.43 -2.17
N GLY A 88 -4.55 -14.14 -1.05
CA GLY A 88 -3.81 -15.39 -0.97
C GLY A 88 -2.31 -15.20 -0.80
N ASP A 89 -1.55 -16.19 -1.27
CA ASP A 89 -0.09 -16.23 -1.19
C ASP A 89 0.59 -15.75 -2.48
N GLU A 90 1.82 -15.24 -2.33
CA GLU A 90 2.64 -14.74 -3.44
C GLU A 90 2.89 -15.82 -4.51
N ASP A 91 3.19 -17.05 -4.13
CA ASP A 91 3.53 -18.12 -5.07
C ASP A 91 2.38 -18.46 -6.02
N SER A 92 1.17 -18.62 -5.49
CA SER A 92 -0.04 -18.87 -6.28
C SER A 92 -0.29 -17.73 -7.27
N PHE A 93 -0.07 -16.48 -6.86
CA PHE A 93 -0.26 -15.32 -7.71
C PHE A 93 0.82 -15.20 -8.78
N LEU A 94 2.10 -15.41 -8.45
CA LEU A 94 3.18 -15.39 -9.45
C LEU A 94 2.97 -16.47 -10.52
N ASN A 95 2.46 -17.65 -10.14
CA ASN A 95 2.06 -18.67 -11.11
C ASN A 95 0.91 -18.22 -12.01
N ALA A 96 -0.08 -17.48 -11.47
CA ALA A 96 -1.14 -16.89 -12.29
C ALA A 96 -0.58 -15.83 -13.25
N LEU A 97 0.31 -14.95 -12.78
CA LEU A 97 0.99 -13.95 -13.63
C LEU A 97 1.70 -14.58 -14.82
N VAL A 98 2.48 -15.64 -14.59
CA VAL A 98 3.17 -16.35 -15.67
C VAL A 98 2.18 -16.99 -16.64
N ARG A 99 1.11 -17.62 -16.14
CA ARG A 99 0.10 -18.26 -17.00
C ARG A 99 -0.64 -17.27 -17.91
N HIS A 100 -0.98 -16.10 -17.42
CA HIS A 100 -1.83 -15.14 -18.13
C HIS A 100 -1.06 -14.04 -18.87
N ALA A 101 0.18 -13.73 -18.45
CA ALA A 101 0.93 -12.57 -18.94
C ALA A 101 2.40 -12.88 -19.29
N ALA A 102 2.78 -14.15 -19.51
CA ALA A 102 4.17 -14.53 -19.80
C ALA A 102 4.84 -13.69 -20.90
N ASN A 103 4.15 -13.46 -22.02
CA ASN A 103 4.73 -12.75 -23.17
C ASN A 103 5.03 -11.28 -22.84
N GLY A 104 4.10 -10.59 -22.18
CA GLY A 104 4.31 -9.19 -21.79
C GLY A 104 5.33 -9.05 -20.67
N LEU A 105 5.31 -9.94 -19.67
CA LEU A 105 6.34 -9.99 -18.62
C LEU A 105 7.73 -10.24 -19.21
N ARG A 106 7.87 -11.17 -20.15
CA ARG A 106 9.14 -11.41 -20.88
C ARG A 106 9.59 -10.17 -21.65
N THR A 107 8.66 -9.44 -22.25
CA THR A 107 8.96 -8.19 -22.98
C THR A 107 9.51 -7.13 -22.03
N LEU A 108 8.84 -6.90 -20.90
CA LEU A 108 9.28 -5.93 -19.88
C LEU A 108 10.63 -6.34 -19.27
N PHE A 109 10.75 -7.59 -18.82
CA PHE A 109 11.97 -8.08 -18.18
C PHE A 109 13.14 -8.24 -19.15
N SER A 110 12.93 -8.31 -20.47
CA SER A 110 14.01 -8.25 -21.46
C SER A 110 14.83 -6.94 -21.42
N CYS A 111 14.32 -5.91 -20.75
CA CYS A 111 15.02 -4.65 -20.51
C CYS A 111 15.86 -4.67 -19.21
N CYS A 112 15.82 -5.77 -18.44
CA CYS A 112 16.48 -5.90 -17.15
C CYS A 112 17.75 -6.76 -17.23
N GLU A 113 18.72 -6.47 -16.38
CA GLU A 113 19.96 -7.23 -16.27
C GLU A 113 19.69 -8.69 -15.87
N GLY A 114 20.43 -9.62 -16.47
CA GLY A 114 20.34 -11.05 -16.17
C GLY A 114 19.10 -11.77 -16.72
N PHE A 115 18.19 -11.08 -17.43
CA PHE A 115 17.07 -11.74 -18.10
C PHE A 115 17.39 -12.04 -19.56
N THR A 116 17.10 -13.26 -20.00
CA THR A 116 17.29 -13.71 -21.39
C THR A 116 16.03 -14.44 -21.89
N PRO A 117 15.85 -14.63 -23.20
CA PRO A 117 14.71 -15.39 -23.73
C PRO A 117 14.63 -16.83 -23.19
N ALA A 118 15.76 -17.45 -22.87
CA ALA A 118 15.83 -18.81 -22.33
C ALA A 118 15.55 -18.90 -20.82
N THR A 119 15.46 -17.76 -20.12
CA THR A 119 15.25 -17.72 -18.67
C THR A 119 13.88 -18.29 -18.30
N ASP A 120 13.83 -19.12 -17.25
CA ASP A 120 12.59 -19.50 -16.57
C ASP A 120 12.02 -18.26 -15.87
N LEU A 121 10.87 -17.79 -16.35
CA LEU A 121 10.25 -16.56 -15.89
C LEU A 121 9.86 -16.62 -14.41
N LEU A 122 9.28 -17.74 -13.95
CA LEU A 122 8.81 -17.85 -12.57
C LEU A 122 9.99 -17.91 -11.61
N ALA A 123 10.99 -18.73 -11.92
CA ALA A 123 12.19 -18.86 -11.09
C ALA A 123 12.94 -17.52 -11.00
N TRP A 124 13.06 -16.81 -12.12
CA TRP A 124 13.69 -15.50 -12.16
C TRP A 124 12.92 -14.46 -11.35
N MET A 125 11.59 -14.38 -11.49
CA MET A 125 10.78 -13.48 -10.66
C MET A 125 10.97 -13.75 -9.17
N LYS A 126 10.96 -15.02 -8.75
CA LYS A 126 11.21 -15.39 -7.35
C LYS A 126 12.60 -14.97 -6.87
N GLN A 127 13.62 -15.11 -7.72
CA GLN A 127 14.97 -14.67 -7.41
C GLN A 127 15.08 -13.14 -7.27
N GLN A 128 14.33 -12.39 -8.08
CA GLN A 128 14.27 -10.92 -8.03
C GLN A 128 13.22 -10.39 -7.03
N SER A 129 12.59 -11.26 -6.23
CA SER A 129 11.58 -10.83 -5.25
C SER A 129 12.25 -10.01 -4.15
N SER A 130 11.65 -8.86 -3.83
CA SER A 130 12.08 -7.94 -2.79
C SER A 130 10.97 -7.80 -1.75
N SER A 131 11.20 -8.34 -0.55
CA SER A 131 10.20 -8.33 0.51
C SER A 131 10.11 -6.97 1.21
N ALA A 132 8.90 -6.56 1.54
CA ALA A 132 8.68 -5.41 2.41
C ALA A 132 9.12 -5.74 3.85
N ILE A 133 9.89 -4.85 4.46
CA ILE A 133 10.23 -4.95 5.89
C ILE A 133 9.02 -4.62 6.78
N ALA A 134 8.14 -3.75 6.29
CA ALA A 134 6.87 -3.42 6.92
C ALA A 134 5.77 -3.32 5.88
N ASN A 135 4.60 -3.86 6.21
CA ASN A 135 3.42 -3.78 5.35
C ASN A 135 2.14 -3.55 6.18
N TYR A 136 1.30 -2.63 5.70
CA TYR A 136 0.00 -2.28 6.24
C TYR A 136 -1.09 -2.62 5.22
N VAL A 137 -2.15 -3.24 5.72
CA VAL A 137 -3.36 -3.58 4.97
C VAL A 137 -4.55 -3.04 5.76
N ASN A 138 -5.39 -2.23 5.13
CA ASN A 138 -6.52 -1.56 5.79
C ASN A 138 -7.44 -2.55 6.51
N CYS A 139 -7.94 -3.55 5.79
CA CYS A 139 -8.83 -4.56 6.33
C CYS A 139 -8.44 -5.94 5.80
N ARG A 140 -7.66 -6.69 6.58
CA ARG A 140 -7.23 -8.05 6.21
C ARG A 140 -8.42 -8.98 6.05
N GLY A 141 -8.51 -9.64 4.91
CA GLY A 141 -9.56 -10.60 4.61
C GLY A 141 -10.62 -10.13 3.64
N ARG A 142 -10.69 -8.82 3.36
CA ARG A 142 -11.60 -8.28 2.34
C ARG A 142 -11.00 -8.54 0.97
N THR A 143 -11.50 -9.57 0.28
CA THR A 143 -11.01 -9.99 -1.04
C THR A 143 -11.50 -9.10 -2.18
N VAL A 144 -10.83 -9.10 -3.33
CA VAL A 144 -11.28 -8.40 -4.54
C VAL A 144 -12.67 -8.86 -4.97
N VAL A 145 -12.92 -10.18 -4.92
CA VAL A 145 -14.25 -10.74 -5.23
C VAL A 145 -15.29 -10.17 -4.28
N GLN A 146 -15.01 -10.19 -2.98
CA GLN A 146 -15.90 -9.63 -1.97
C GLN A 146 -16.15 -8.14 -2.20
N VAL A 147 -15.13 -7.33 -2.52
CA VAL A 147 -15.30 -5.90 -2.82
C VAL A 147 -16.28 -5.69 -3.98
N ARG A 148 -16.12 -6.44 -5.07
CA ARG A 148 -16.98 -6.31 -6.26
C ARG A 148 -18.41 -6.74 -5.96
N GLU A 149 -18.58 -7.85 -5.26
CA GLU A 149 -19.90 -8.35 -4.86
C GLU A 149 -20.61 -7.41 -3.88
N GLU A 150 -19.89 -6.85 -2.90
CA GLU A 150 -20.43 -5.89 -1.94
C GLU A 150 -20.78 -4.55 -2.59
N ALA A 151 -20.01 -4.10 -3.58
CA ALA A 151 -20.34 -2.92 -4.38
C ALA A 151 -21.60 -3.16 -5.24
N ALA A 152 -21.67 -4.31 -5.94
CA ALA A 152 -22.87 -4.67 -6.72
C ALA A 152 -24.12 -4.78 -5.85
N LEU A 153 -23.99 -5.30 -4.62
CA LEU A 153 -25.08 -5.35 -3.65
C LEU A 153 -25.55 -3.94 -3.26
N HIS A 154 -24.59 -3.05 -2.98
CA HIS A 154 -24.90 -1.66 -2.64
C HIS A 154 -25.68 -0.97 -3.77
N ASP A 155 -25.17 -1.04 -4.99
CA ASP A 155 -25.79 -0.42 -6.16
C ASP A 155 -27.20 -0.99 -6.45
N ALA A 156 -27.39 -2.29 -6.26
CA ALA A 156 -28.69 -2.95 -6.42
C ALA A 156 -29.70 -2.48 -5.36
N LEU A 157 -29.26 -2.33 -4.10
CA LEU A 157 -30.11 -1.83 -3.01
C LEU A 157 -30.48 -0.35 -3.22
N GLU A 158 -29.53 0.51 -3.56
CA GLU A 158 -29.79 1.92 -3.87
C GLU A 158 -30.76 2.06 -5.06
N SER A 159 -30.54 1.29 -6.13
CA SER A 159 -31.42 1.29 -7.30
C SER A 159 -32.84 0.83 -6.96
N HIS A 160 -32.97 -0.21 -6.11
CA HIS A 160 -34.27 -0.71 -5.66
C HIS A 160 -35.00 0.32 -4.79
N LEU A 161 -34.28 0.95 -3.85
CA LEU A 161 -34.80 2.01 -2.99
C LEU A 161 -35.30 3.20 -3.79
N ALA A 162 -34.52 3.66 -4.78
CA ALA A 162 -34.90 4.76 -5.66
C ALA A 162 -36.14 4.42 -6.50
N ALA A 163 -36.21 3.22 -7.06
CA ALA A 163 -37.33 2.79 -7.91
C ALA A 163 -38.65 2.58 -7.14
N HIS A 164 -38.58 2.19 -5.86
CA HIS A 164 -39.75 1.84 -5.04
C HIS A 164 -39.98 2.80 -3.86
N ALA A 165 -39.36 3.99 -3.89
CA ALA A 165 -39.41 4.95 -2.78
C ALA A 165 -40.83 5.18 -2.20
N PRO A 166 -41.90 5.38 -3.01
CA PRO A 166 -43.25 5.59 -2.46
C PRO A 166 -43.82 4.40 -1.68
N ALA A 167 -43.44 3.17 -2.05
CA ALA A 167 -43.92 1.95 -1.40
C ALA A 167 -43.13 1.61 -0.13
N LEU A 168 -41.87 2.04 -0.08
CA LEU A 168 -40.96 1.79 1.03
C LEU A 168 -41.00 2.90 2.10
N GLN A 169 -41.44 4.09 1.71
CA GLN A 169 -41.54 5.25 2.59
C GLN A 169 -42.55 5.01 3.71
N GLY A 170 -42.12 5.21 4.96
CA GLY A 170 -42.96 5.04 6.15
C GLY A 170 -43.03 3.62 6.70
N LEU A 171 -42.38 2.63 6.06
CA LEU A 171 -42.23 1.30 6.64
C LEU A 171 -41.43 1.37 7.94
N ALA A 172 -41.84 0.54 8.92
CA ALA A 172 -41.03 0.34 10.12
C ALA A 172 -39.66 -0.25 9.72
N PRO A 173 -38.56 0.12 10.40
CA PRO A 173 -37.20 -0.31 10.05
C PRO A 173 -37.06 -1.83 9.78
N ARG A 174 -37.68 -2.67 10.61
CA ARG A 174 -37.66 -4.13 10.43
C ARG A 174 -38.41 -4.60 9.18
N ALA A 175 -39.52 -3.95 8.84
CA ALA A 175 -40.28 -4.27 7.64
C ALA A 175 -39.50 -3.88 6.37
N LEU A 176 -38.83 -2.71 6.40
CA LEU A 176 -37.96 -2.29 5.30
C LEU A 176 -36.79 -3.25 5.11
N HIS A 177 -36.07 -3.59 6.18
CA HIS A 177 -34.98 -4.57 6.13
C HIS A 177 -35.43 -5.93 5.57
N ALA A 178 -36.58 -6.45 6.04
CA ALA A 178 -37.12 -7.71 5.54
C ALA A 178 -37.46 -7.66 4.04
N GLN A 179 -38.01 -6.55 3.54
CA GLN A 179 -38.29 -6.38 2.11
C GLN A 179 -37.01 -6.31 1.28
N LEU A 180 -36.00 -5.57 1.74
CA LEU A 180 -34.70 -5.51 1.06
C LEU A 180 -34.00 -6.87 1.06
N ALA A 181 -34.09 -7.63 2.15
CA ALA A 181 -33.59 -9.00 2.22
C ALA A 181 -34.30 -9.93 1.23
N GLN A 182 -35.64 -9.81 1.09
CA GLN A 182 -36.41 -10.58 0.11
C GLN A 182 -36.02 -10.21 -1.33
N PHE A 183 -35.88 -8.92 -1.64
CA PHE A 183 -35.40 -8.45 -2.93
C PHE A 183 -34.04 -9.05 -3.27
N VAL A 184 -33.06 -8.97 -2.36
CA VAL A 184 -31.73 -9.53 -2.59
C VAL A 184 -31.77 -11.05 -2.76
N GLN A 185 -32.60 -11.78 -2.01
CA GLN A 185 -32.75 -13.22 -2.21
C GLN A 185 -33.33 -13.55 -3.59
N ALA A 186 -34.27 -12.74 -4.09
CA ALA A 186 -34.81 -12.89 -5.44
C ALA A 186 -33.75 -12.63 -6.52
N GLU A 187 -32.95 -11.55 -6.39
CA GLU A 187 -31.85 -11.24 -7.31
C GLU A 187 -30.77 -12.32 -7.33
N ARG A 188 -30.46 -12.89 -6.16
CA ARG A 188 -29.55 -14.05 -6.04
C ARG A 188 -30.11 -15.30 -6.72
N ALA A 189 -31.39 -15.59 -6.51
CA ALA A 189 -32.05 -16.74 -7.15
C ALA A 189 -32.13 -16.58 -8.68
N ALA A 190 -32.26 -15.34 -9.17
CA ALA A 190 -32.23 -15.01 -10.58
C ALA A 190 -30.80 -14.95 -11.19
N GLY A 191 -29.75 -15.10 -10.37
CA GLY A 191 -28.36 -15.02 -10.80
C GLY A 191 -27.87 -13.61 -11.16
N GLN A 192 -28.65 -12.57 -10.85
CA GLN A 192 -28.30 -11.17 -11.10
C GLN A 192 -27.32 -10.62 -10.05
N LEU A 193 -27.41 -11.13 -8.82
CA LEU A 193 -26.48 -10.79 -7.74
C LEU A 193 -25.75 -12.02 -7.21
N LYS A 194 -24.42 -11.92 -7.11
CA LYS A 194 -23.59 -12.97 -6.51
C LYS A 194 -23.06 -12.49 -5.17
N LEU A 195 -23.28 -13.29 -4.12
CA LEU A 195 -22.69 -13.12 -2.79
C LEU A 195 -22.05 -14.45 -2.39
N SER A 196 -20.75 -14.57 -2.64
CA SER A 196 -19.96 -15.77 -2.38
C SER A 196 -19.63 -15.87 -0.89
N GLU A 197 -19.61 -17.09 -0.33
CA GLU A 197 -19.19 -17.30 1.05
C GLU A 197 -17.70 -16.98 1.25
N GLU A 198 -17.34 -16.50 2.44
CA GLU A 198 -15.94 -16.27 2.79
C GLU A 198 -15.17 -17.60 2.85
N SER A 199 -14.00 -17.64 2.21
CA SER A 199 -13.13 -18.81 2.32
C SER A 199 -12.60 -18.99 3.75
N ALA A 200 -12.50 -20.26 4.16
CA ALA A 200 -11.93 -20.63 5.46
C ALA A 200 -10.46 -20.20 5.54
N THR A 201 -10.08 -19.60 6.67
CA THR A 201 -8.69 -19.21 6.90
C THR A 201 -7.80 -20.46 6.94
N PRO A 202 -6.72 -20.53 6.13
CA PRO A 202 -5.83 -21.69 6.12
C PRO A 202 -5.23 -21.97 7.50
N PHE A 203 -5.21 -23.24 7.93
CA PHE A 203 -4.69 -23.62 9.24
C PHE A 203 -3.20 -23.22 9.46
N LYS A 204 -2.38 -23.36 8.41
CA LYS A 204 -0.98 -22.91 8.43
C LYS A 204 -0.86 -21.41 8.72
N TRP A 205 -1.80 -20.60 8.23
CA TRP A 205 -1.81 -19.16 8.49
C TRP A 205 -2.09 -18.88 9.96
N TRP A 206 -3.05 -19.58 10.58
CA TRP A 206 -3.33 -19.44 12.02
C TRP A 206 -2.09 -19.74 12.86
N ILE A 207 -1.39 -20.84 12.57
CA ILE A 207 -0.16 -21.20 13.28
C ILE A 207 0.89 -20.10 13.11
N ALA A 208 1.21 -19.72 11.88
CA ALA A 208 2.24 -18.71 11.60
C ALA A 208 1.89 -17.36 12.23
N ASN A 209 0.62 -16.96 12.20
CA ASN A 209 0.15 -15.71 12.78
C ASN A 209 0.26 -15.72 14.31
N THR A 210 -0.16 -16.80 14.97
CA THR A 210 -0.06 -16.96 16.42
C THR A 210 1.39 -17.04 16.89
N LEU A 211 2.24 -17.80 16.19
CA LEU A 211 3.66 -17.87 16.48
C LEU A 211 4.33 -16.50 16.35
N HIS A 212 3.98 -15.72 15.32
CA HIS A 212 4.50 -14.37 15.18
C HIS A 212 3.97 -13.41 16.25
N LEU A 213 2.69 -13.52 16.62
CA LEU A 213 2.06 -12.69 17.64
C LEU A 213 2.74 -12.86 19.00
N LEU A 214 3.02 -14.11 19.41
CA LEU A 214 3.60 -14.44 20.72
C LEU A 214 5.13 -14.44 20.70
N GLY A 215 5.74 -14.92 19.62
CA GLY A 215 7.18 -15.07 19.50
C GLY A 215 7.92 -13.73 19.57
N MET A 216 7.40 -12.68 18.92
CA MET A 216 8.06 -11.37 18.93
C MET A 216 8.14 -10.73 20.32
N PRO A 217 7.05 -10.66 21.12
CA PRO A 217 7.13 -10.23 22.52
C PRO A 217 8.07 -11.08 23.36
N VAL A 218 8.06 -12.42 23.19
CA VAL A 218 8.97 -13.31 23.93
C VAL A 218 10.42 -13.01 23.60
N LEU A 219 10.76 -12.86 22.31
CA LEU A 219 12.10 -12.47 21.88
C LEU A 219 12.52 -11.11 22.44
N LEU A 220 11.60 -10.14 22.50
CA LEU A 220 11.87 -8.83 23.08
C LEU A 220 12.14 -8.91 24.59
N VAL A 221 11.37 -9.72 25.33
CA VAL A 221 11.60 -9.96 26.76
C VAL A 221 12.95 -10.64 27.00
N LEU A 222 13.28 -11.65 26.20
CA LEU A 222 14.58 -12.33 26.29
C LEU A 222 15.75 -11.39 25.96
N ALA A 223 15.57 -10.47 25.01
CA ALA A 223 16.57 -9.48 24.64
C ALA A 223 16.62 -8.28 25.60
N SER A 224 15.62 -8.08 26.47
CA SER A 224 15.46 -6.86 27.26
C SER A 224 16.64 -6.55 28.17
N PRO A 225 17.33 -7.51 28.83
CA PRO A 225 18.48 -7.19 29.67
C PRO A 225 19.60 -6.52 28.87
N LEU A 226 19.87 -7.02 27.67
CA LEU A 226 20.86 -6.45 26.77
C LEU A 226 20.41 -5.07 26.24
N LEU A 227 19.13 -4.95 25.84
CA LEU A 227 18.57 -3.68 25.35
C LEU A 227 18.64 -2.58 26.41
N ILE A 228 18.37 -2.90 27.69
CA ILE A 228 18.47 -1.95 28.81
C ILE A 228 19.90 -1.45 28.98
N VAL A 229 20.90 -2.33 28.85
CA VAL A 229 22.32 -1.95 28.94
C VAL A 229 22.75 -1.07 27.75
N ILE A 230 22.25 -1.36 26.54
CA ILE A 230 22.58 -0.60 25.32
C ILE A 230 21.84 0.75 25.27
N ALA A 231 20.64 0.84 25.86
CA ALA A 231 19.75 2.00 25.78
C ALA A 231 20.42 3.36 26.08
N PRO A 232 21.17 3.56 27.19
CA PRO A 232 21.79 4.87 27.46
C PRO A 232 22.79 5.28 26.38
N PHE A 233 23.59 4.34 25.86
CA PHE A 233 24.56 4.61 24.79
C PHE A 233 23.86 4.94 23.47
N TYR A 234 22.80 4.18 23.16
CA TYR A 234 21.95 4.43 22.00
C TYR A 234 21.33 5.83 22.07
N LEU A 235 20.69 6.18 23.20
CA LEU A 235 20.03 7.47 23.38
C LEU A 235 21.02 8.63 23.32
N ALA A 236 22.20 8.50 23.95
CA ALA A 236 23.25 9.51 23.85
C ALA A 236 23.74 9.69 22.41
N ARG A 237 23.96 8.58 21.67
CA ARG A 237 24.40 8.63 20.27
C ARG A 237 23.32 9.17 19.34
N LEU A 238 22.06 8.76 19.50
CA LEU A 238 20.92 9.29 18.77
C LEU A 238 20.85 10.81 18.97
N ARG A 239 20.92 11.26 20.23
CA ARG A 239 20.83 12.68 20.55
C ARG A 239 21.98 13.49 19.96
N TYR A 240 23.19 12.94 19.98
CA TYR A 240 24.34 13.56 19.31
C TYR A 240 24.10 13.71 17.82
N LEU A 241 23.64 12.65 17.14
CA LEU A 241 23.37 12.67 15.69
C LEU A 241 22.26 13.67 15.34
N GLU A 242 21.17 13.72 16.09
CA GLU A 242 20.09 14.71 15.85
C GLU A 242 20.56 16.17 15.95
N LYS A 243 21.49 16.45 16.87
CA LYS A 243 22.03 17.81 17.07
C LYS A 243 23.11 18.19 16.08
N THR A 244 23.85 17.23 15.55
CA THR A 244 25.05 17.47 14.72
C THR A 244 24.80 17.24 13.23
N ASP A 245 23.75 16.51 12.87
CA ASP A 245 23.40 16.29 11.48
C ASP A 245 23.17 17.62 10.76
N PRO A 246 23.71 17.76 9.55
CA PRO A 246 23.41 18.89 8.70
C PRO A 246 21.92 18.87 8.32
N GLU A 247 21.34 20.06 8.21
CA GLU A 247 19.97 20.23 7.71
C GLU A 247 20.03 20.57 6.22
N LEU A 248 19.24 19.88 5.41
CA LEU A 248 19.18 20.05 3.97
C LEU A 248 17.73 20.26 3.57
N CYS A 249 17.36 21.51 3.25
CA CYS A 249 16.00 21.89 2.84
C CYS A 249 15.98 22.66 1.51
N PRO A 250 16.53 22.11 0.42
CA PRO A 250 16.42 22.71 -0.90
C PRO A 250 14.96 22.64 -1.39
N SER A 251 14.55 23.65 -2.13
CA SER A 251 13.25 23.61 -2.82
C SER A 251 13.25 22.54 -3.90
N VAL A 252 12.07 22.01 -4.20
CA VAL A 252 11.84 21.15 -5.35
C VAL A 252 11.94 21.96 -6.64
N ASP A 253 12.43 21.31 -7.71
CA ASP A 253 12.31 21.87 -9.05
C ASP A 253 10.83 21.89 -9.46
N GLN A 254 10.32 23.07 -9.84
CA GLN A 254 8.92 23.23 -10.22
C GLN A 254 8.59 22.37 -11.45
N ALA A 255 9.48 22.27 -12.43
CA ALA A 255 9.23 21.47 -13.64
C ALA A 255 9.07 19.98 -13.31
N TYR A 256 9.87 19.48 -12.36
CA TYR A 256 9.74 18.11 -11.84
C TYR A 256 8.40 17.93 -11.09
N SER A 257 8.04 18.90 -10.24
CA SER A 257 6.77 18.88 -9.52
C SER A 257 5.56 18.87 -10.46
N ASP A 258 5.59 19.69 -11.51
CA ASP A 258 4.54 19.76 -12.52
C ASP A 258 4.44 18.44 -13.30
N ALA A 259 5.58 17.81 -13.62
CA ALA A 259 5.60 16.51 -14.30
C ALA A 259 5.01 15.39 -13.43
N LEU A 260 5.25 15.39 -12.12
CA LEU A 260 4.63 14.45 -11.18
C LEU A 260 3.10 14.64 -11.13
N ALA A 261 2.64 15.89 -11.08
CA ALA A 261 1.21 16.22 -10.97
C ALA A 261 0.38 15.68 -12.15
N LEU A 262 0.99 15.49 -13.34
CA LEU A 262 0.31 14.89 -14.49
C LEU A 262 -0.20 13.47 -14.24
N GLY A 263 0.43 12.71 -13.33
CA GLY A 263 0.05 11.33 -13.00
C GLY A 263 -0.64 11.17 -11.65
N GLU A 264 -0.92 12.26 -10.94
CA GLU A 264 -1.50 12.26 -9.60
C GLU A 264 -3.00 12.60 -9.65
N ASP A 265 -3.75 12.13 -8.64
CA ASP A 265 -5.13 12.56 -8.37
C ASP A 265 -6.16 12.31 -9.50
N HIS A 266 -6.08 11.14 -10.16
CA HIS A 266 -6.96 10.75 -11.27
C HIS A 266 -8.19 9.91 -10.88
N ASP A 267 -8.25 9.41 -9.65
CA ASP A 267 -9.39 8.68 -9.10
C ASP A 267 -9.61 9.12 -7.63
N VAL A 268 -10.71 8.70 -7.00
CA VAL A 268 -10.96 8.95 -5.56
C VAL A 268 -9.92 8.27 -4.68
N THR A 269 -9.22 7.27 -5.22
CA THR A 269 -8.07 6.62 -4.63
C THR A 269 -6.87 6.83 -5.54
N ASN A 270 -5.70 7.10 -4.97
CA ASN A 270 -4.48 7.39 -5.69
C ASN A 270 -3.30 6.58 -5.14
N GLN A 271 -2.22 6.61 -5.91
CA GLN A 271 -0.96 5.97 -5.58
C GLN A 271 0.04 7.02 -5.05
N PHE A 272 0.90 6.61 -4.13
CA PHE A 272 2.08 7.38 -3.76
C PHE A 272 3.31 6.48 -3.78
N SER A 273 4.40 6.98 -4.36
CA SER A 273 5.71 6.31 -4.40
C SER A 273 6.77 7.32 -4.00
N ALA A 274 7.58 6.99 -3.01
CA ALA A 274 8.74 7.80 -2.64
C ALA A 274 9.94 6.92 -2.38
N MET A 275 11.13 7.44 -2.63
CA MET A 275 12.39 6.74 -2.39
C MET A 275 13.45 7.73 -1.95
N GLY A 276 14.36 7.28 -1.08
CA GLY A 276 15.51 8.07 -0.68
C GLY A 276 16.60 7.26 -0.01
N SER A 277 17.73 7.92 0.18
CA SER A 277 18.90 7.38 0.87
C SER A 277 18.80 7.56 2.39
N LEU A 278 19.29 6.58 3.13
CA LEU A 278 19.45 6.68 4.58
C LEU A 278 20.73 7.45 4.92
N LYS A 279 20.65 8.25 5.97
CA LYS A 279 21.80 8.87 6.63
C LYS A 279 22.82 7.79 7.03
N PRO A 280 24.13 8.07 6.92
CA PRO A 280 25.16 7.06 7.15
C PRO A 280 25.25 6.63 8.62
N GLY A 281 25.82 5.44 8.83
CA GLY A 281 26.13 4.90 10.15
C GLY A 281 25.20 3.78 10.63
N LEU A 282 25.75 2.93 11.50
CA LEU A 282 25.08 1.72 11.99
C LEU A 282 23.84 2.04 12.84
N VAL A 283 23.92 3.06 13.69
CA VAL A 283 22.79 3.47 14.56
C VAL A 283 21.57 3.82 13.73
N ARG A 284 21.72 4.67 12.70
CA ARG A 284 20.62 5.06 11.79
C ARG A 284 19.97 3.87 11.10
N ARG A 285 20.81 2.95 10.60
CA ARG A 285 20.37 1.73 9.93
C ARG A 285 19.60 0.80 10.87
N LEU A 286 20.15 0.50 12.03
CA LEU A 286 19.52 -0.39 13.02
C LEU A 286 18.26 0.23 13.61
N THR A 287 18.24 1.55 13.85
CA THR A 287 17.02 2.26 14.27
C THR A 287 15.93 2.12 13.21
N THR A 288 16.24 2.35 11.93
CA THR A 288 15.27 2.24 10.85
C THR A 288 14.71 0.81 10.75
N ILE A 289 15.58 -0.20 10.79
CA ILE A 289 15.17 -1.61 10.82
C ILE A 289 14.27 -1.90 12.02
N GLY A 290 14.70 -1.52 13.23
CA GLY A 290 13.94 -1.77 14.46
C GLY A 290 12.57 -1.09 14.48
N VAL A 291 12.49 0.16 14.02
CA VAL A 291 11.23 0.90 13.87
C VAL A 291 10.33 0.18 12.87
N LEU A 292 10.83 -0.17 11.68
CA LEU A 292 10.00 -0.79 10.65
C LEU A 292 9.54 -2.20 11.04
N LEU A 293 10.36 -2.99 11.75
CA LEU A 293 9.93 -4.26 12.33
C LEU A 293 8.80 -4.05 13.36
N THR A 294 8.89 -2.99 14.17
CA THR A 294 7.85 -2.61 15.13
C THR A 294 6.57 -2.18 14.42
N VAL A 295 6.69 -1.36 13.37
CA VAL A 295 5.56 -0.94 12.51
C VAL A 295 4.90 -2.16 11.88
N ASN A 296 5.67 -3.10 11.34
CA ASN A 296 5.15 -4.33 10.75
C ASN A 296 4.37 -5.17 11.76
N TYR A 297 4.92 -5.37 12.96
CA TYR A 297 4.25 -6.09 14.03
C TYR A 297 2.96 -5.39 14.45
N ALA A 298 3.00 -4.08 14.67
CA ALA A 298 1.85 -3.28 15.06
C ALA A 298 0.75 -3.30 13.99
N ALA A 299 1.10 -3.08 12.72
CA ALA A 299 0.19 -3.11 11.59
C ALA A 299 -0.51 -4.47 11.43
N ARG A 300 0.18 -5.56 11.79
CA ARG A 300 -0.36 -6.92 11.72
C ARG A 300 -1.26 -7.29 12.90
N HIS A 301 -0.89 -6.88 14.12
CA HIS A 301 -1.47 -7.44 15.35
C HIS A 301 -2.19 -6.44 16.26
N LEU A 302 -1.82 -5.16 16.20
CA LEU A 302 -2.30 -4.14 17.14
C LEU A 302 -3.26 -3.15 16.49
N VAL A 303 -3.06 -2.87 15.20
CA VAL A 303 -3.87 -1.91 14.45
C VAL A 303 -5.24 -2.52 14.15
N ARG A 304 -6.30 -1.75 14.46
CA ARG A 304 -7.67 -2.16 14.19
C ARG A 304 -7.94 -2.14 12.68
N PRO A 305 -8.70 -3.11 12.14
CA PRO A 305 -9.16 -3.04 10.75
C PRO A 305 -9.85 -1.71 10.45
N GLY A 306 -9.61 -1.17 9.25
CA GLY A 306 -10.24 0.06 8.75
C GLY A 306 -9.44 1.35 8.98
N ARG A 307 -8.33 1.33 9.74
CA ARG A 307 -7.58 2.56 10.06
C ARG A 307 -6.15 2.30 10.48
N LEU A 308 -5.26 3.26 10.21
CA LEU A 308 -3.91 3.36 10.80
C LEU A 308 -3.90 4.55 11.76
N GLY A 309 -3.98 4.27 13.06
CA GLY A 309 -4.20 5.33 14.05
C GLY A 309 -5.55 6.01 13.82
N ARG A 310 -5.53 7.28 13.41
CA ARG A 310 -6.73 8.07 13.07
C ARG A 310 -6.99 8.19 11.56
N ILE A 311 -6.07 7.70 10.72
CA ILE A 311 -6.19 7.78 9.26
C ILE A 311 -7.00 6.59 8.77
N ARG A 312 -8.07 6.85 8.00
CA ARG A 312 -8.96 5.81 7.43
C ARG A 312 -8.81 5.65 5.92
N SER A 313 -8.13 6.58 5.27
CA SER A 313 -7.99 6.69 3.81
C SER A 313 -6.92 5.78 3.22
N ILE A 314 -6.06 5.13 4.02
CA ILE A 314 -4.99 4.27 3.50
C ILE A 314 -5.53 2.88 3.24
N HIS A 315 -5.39 2.38 2.01
CA HIS A 315 -5.72 0.99 1.62
C HIS A 315 -4.57 0.05 1.92
N PHE A 316 -3.39 0.38 1.42
CA PHE A 316 -2.17 -0.41 1.55
C PHE A 316 -0.97 0.52 1.69
N ALA A 317 0.01 0.16 2.52
CA ALA A 317 1.27 0.90 2.61
C ALA A 317 2.43 -0.04 2.94
N ARG A 318 3.57 0.13 2.30
CA ARG A 318 4.74 -0.75 2.49
C ARG A 318 6.06 0.00 2.43
N TRP A 319 7.04 -0.55 3.14
CA TRP A 319 8.42 -0.07 3.19
C TRP A 319 9.35 -1.16 2.68
N VAL A 320 10.22 -0.83 1.73
CA VAL A 320 11.09 -1.78 1.05
C VAL A 320 12.51 -1.22 0.96
N PHE A 321 13.50 -2.03 1.28
CA PHE A 321 14.91 -1.68 1.06
C PHE A 321 15.30 -1.98 -0.40
N ILE A 322 15.99 -1.03 -1.07
CA ILE A 322 16.29 -1.12 -2.51
C ILE A 322 17.78 -1.31 -2.74
N GLY A 323 18.15 -2.48 -3.29
CA GLY A 323 19.55 -2.80 -3.62
C GLY A 323 20.47 -2.87 -2.39
N GLY A 324 19.93 -3.29 -1.24
CA GLY A 324 20.61 -3.29 0.06
C GLY A 324 19.94 -2.35 1.07
N THR A 325 20.55 -2.15 2.24
CA THR A 325 19.93 -1.41 3.36
C THR A 325 20.32 0.08 3.42
N GLN A 326 20.77 0.66 2.30
CA GLN A 326 21.20 2.06 2.22
C GLN A 326 20.11 2.99 1.69
N ARG A 327 19.16 2.44 0.93
CA ARG A 327 18.03 3.20 0.36
C ARG A 327 16.74 2.50 0.68
N MET A 328 15.69 3.29 0.87
CA MET A 328 14.37 2.80 1.18
C MET A 328 13.35 3.43 0.23
N ALA A 329 12.41 2.61 -0.23
CA ALA A 329 11.22 3.05 -0.92
C ALA A 329 10.00 2.86 -0.03
N PHE A 330 9.08 3.81 -0.12
CA PHE A 330 7.76 3.78 0.48
C PHE A 330 6.71 3.80 -0.62
N PHE A 331 5.77 2.88 -0.54
CA PHE A 331 4.67 2.78 -1.49
C PHE A 331 3.35 2.76 -0.73
N SER A 332 2.42 3.64 -1.10
CA SER A 332 1.09 3.69 -0.51
C SER A 332 0.01 3.80 -1.56
N ASN A 333 -1.20 3.37 -1.20
CA ASN A 333 -2.43 3.58 -1.93
C ASN A 333 -3.46 4.16 -0.97
N TYR A 334 -4.03 5.31 -1.30
CA TYR A 334 -4.79 6.14 -0.36
C TYR A 334 -5.97 6.84 -1.04
N ASP A 335 -6.94 7.31 -0.26
CA ASP A 335 -8.06 8.12 -0.76
C ASP A 335 -7.78 9.62 -0.72
N GLY A 336 -8.34 10.35 -1.68
CA GLY A 336 -8.20 11.81 -1.78
C GLY A 336 -6.98 12.24 -2.59
N SER A 337 -6.67 13.54 -2.51
CA SER A 337 -5.52 14.14 -3.19
C SER A 337 -4.22 13.89 -2.44
N VAL A 338 -3.08 13.96 -3.13
CA VAL A 338 -1.74 13.88 -2.50
C VAL A 338 -1.58 14.90 -1.36
N GLU A 339 -2.13 16.10 -1.52
CA GLU A 339 -2.07 17.15 -0.51
C GLU A 339 -2.86 16.77 0.75
N SER A 340 -4.12 16.34 0.58
CA SER A 340 -4.96 15.89 1.71
C SER A 340 -4.36 14.68 2.43
N TYR A 341 -3.67 13.81 1.69
CA TYR A 341 -3.00 12.65 2.23
C TYR A 341 -1.80 13.02 3.10
N MET A 342 -1.03 14.03 2.69
CA MET A 342 0.09 14.52 3.50
C MET A 342 -0.35 15.27 4.73
N ASP A 343 -1.39 16.09 4.64
CA ASP A 343 -1.97 16.76 5.79
C ASP A 343 -2.45 15.74 6.83
N ASP A 344 -3.06 14.64 6.39
CA ASP A 344 -3.45 13.54 7.26
C ASP A 344 -2.26 12.92 7.99
N PHE A 345 -1.16 12.64 7.29
CA PHE A 345 0.03 12.07 7.93
C PHE A 345 0.64 12.99 8.98
N ILE A 346 0.82 14.26 8.63
CA ILE A 346 1.39 15.28 9.51
C ILE A 346 0.52 15.42 10.78
N ASN A 347 -0.78 15.67 10.58
CA ASN A 347 -1.68 16.04 11.67
C ASN A 347 -2.15 14.84 12.52
N LYS A 348 -2.30 13.66 11.92
CA LYS A 348 -2.88 12.49 12.62
C LYS A 348 -1.83 11.49 13.10
N THR A 349 -0.66 11.45 12.46
CA THR A 349 0.36 10.42 12.72
C THR A 349 1.81 10.93 12.61
N GLY A 350 2.06 12.24 12.81
CA GLY A 350 3.38 12.84 12.62
C GLY A 350 4.52 12.13 13.40
N PHE A 351 4.23 11.64 14.61
CA PHE A 351 5.21 10.87 15.38
C PHE A 351 5.68 9.59 14.66
N GLY A 352 4.78 8.89 13.96
CA GLY A 352 5.07 7.65 13.23
C GLY A 352 5.80 7.92 11.93
N LEU A 353 5.46 9.04 11.28
CA LEU A 353 6.18 9.56 10.12
C LEU A 353 7.64 9.90 10.49
N ASN A 354 7.83 10.68 11.55
CA ASN A 354 9.14 11.00 12.10
C ASN A 354 9.95 9.74 12.45
N ALA A 355 9.33 8.77 13.13
CA ALA A 355 10.02 7.53 13.48
C ALA A 355 10.49 6.73 12.27
N SER A 356 9.68 6.69 11.21
CA SER A 356 9.94 5.88 10.02
C SER A 356 10.93 6.53 9.06
N PHE A 357 10.95 7.86 8.97
CA PHE A 357 11.62 8.59 7.89
C PHE A 357 12.73 9.55 8.34
N SER A 358 12.88 9.87 9.63
CA SER A 358 13.90 10.82 10.12
C SER A 358 15.36 10.42 9.90
N ASN A 359 15.58 9.13 9.61
CA ASN A 359 16.87 8.61 9.19
C ASN A 359 17.13 8.75 7.69
N GLY A 360 16.20 9.31 6.91
CA GLY A 360 16.39 9.67 5.50
C GLY A 360 17.19 10.97 5.35
N VAL A 361 18.08 11.03 4.37
CA VAL A 361 18.85 12.23 4.04
C VAL A 361 17.90 13.35 3.62
N GLY A 362 18.04 14.54 4.20
CA GLY A 362 17.15 15.68 3.93
C GLY A 362 15.85 15.72 4.75
N TYR A 363 15.54 14.69 5.54
CA TYR A 363 14.35 14.74 6.41
C TYR A 363 14.50 15.86 7.47
N PRO A 364 13.44 16.66 7.75
CA PRO A 364 13.49 17.74 8.73
C PRO A 364 13.98 17.27 10.11
N ARG A 365 14.72 18.13 10.83
CA ARG A 365 15.34 17.75 12.10
C ARG A 365 14.27 17.29 13.11
N THR A 366 14.47 16.09 13.66
CA THR A 366 13.63 15.50 14.71
C THR A 366 14.30 15.59 16.07
N ASN A 367 13.49 15.62 17.12
CA ASN A 367 13.93 15.44 18.49
C ASN A 367 13.44 14.08 19.03
N TRP A 368 14.36 13.28 19.57
CA TRP A 368 14.09 11.95 20.13
C TRP A 368 13.29 11.06 19.18
N LEU A 369 13.67 11.05 17.90
CA LEU A 369 13.09 10.27 16.81
C LEU A 369 11.65 10.64 16.41
N VAL A 370 10.85 11.24 17.30
CA VAL A 370 9.38 11.36 17.12
C VAL A 370 8.84 12.78 17.16
N LEU A 371 9.57 13.75 17.72
CA LEU A 371 9.10 15.14 17.89
C LEU A 371 9.63 16.06 16.80
N ASP A 372 8.93 17.19 16.60
CA ASP A 372 9.20 18.22 15.60
C ASP A 372 9.16 17.65 14.17
N GLY A 373 10.29 17.54 13.47
CA GLY A 373 10.35 16.86 12.18
C GLY A 373 9.30 17.38 11.20
N CYS A 374 8.35 16.51 10.83
CA CYS A 374 7.26 16.86 9.91
C CYS A 374 6.30 17.96 10.39
N ALA A 375 6.39 18.39 11.65
CA ALA A 375 5.64 19.55 12.14
C ALA A 375 6.05 20.85 11.44
N ASP A 376 7.26 20.93 10.88
CA ASP A 376 7.62 21.96 9.89
C ASP A 376 7.10 21.52 8.51
N GLU A 377 5.83 21.83 8.25
CA GLU A 377 5.11 21.34 7.07
C GLU A 377 5.79 21.74 5.77
N CYS A 378 6.29 22.99 5.68
CA CYS A 378 6.96 23.49 4.49
C CYS A 378 8.21 22.65 4.17
N LYS A 379 9.11 22.46 5.15
CA LYS A 379 10.30 21.64 4.93
C LYS A 379 9.96 20.20 4.60
N TYR A 380 8.95 19.65 5.27
CA TYR A 380 8.55 18.27 5.05
C TYR A 380 7.91 18.06 3.67
N LYS A 381 7.03 18.95 3.21
CA LYS A 381 6.41 18.86 1.88
C LYS A 381 7.45 19.03 0.77
N GLU A 382 8.42 19.93 0.92
CA GLU A 382 9.56 20.07 0.00
C GLU A 382 10.42 18.80 -0.03
N PHE A 383 10.80 18.29 1.15
CA PHE A 383 11.51 17.02 1.29
C PHE A 383 10.76 15.91 0.56
N LEU A 384 9.48 15.74 0.86
CA LEU A 384 8.68 14.67 0.29
C LEU A 384 8.56 14.78 -1.22
N ARG A 385 8.29 15.98 -1.75
CA ARG A 385 8.11 16.19 -3.19
C ARG A 385 9.37 15.83 -3.97
N ARG A 386 10.55 16.17 -3.44
CA ARG A 386 11.85 15.79 -4.03
C ARG A 386 12.08 14.27 -4.04
N HIS A 387 11.55 13.55 -3.06
CA HIS A 387 11.69 12.10 -2.95
C HIS A 387 10.55 11.33 -3.64
N THR A 388 9.54 12.02 -4.16
CA THR A 388 8.40 11.41 -4.85
C THR A 388 8.86 10.88 -6.21
N LEU A 389 8.44 9.67 -6.56
CA LEU A 389 8.74 9.01 -7.82
C LEU A 389 7.52 9.01 -8.74
N PRO A 390 7.70 9.26 -10.05
CA PRO A 390 6.63 9.10 -11.02
C PRO A 390 6.26 7.61 -11.11
N THR A 391 4.96 7.32 -11.03
CA THR A 391 4.44 5.98 -11.26
C THR A 391 3.94 5.86 -12.68
N GLN A 392 4.60 5.02 -13.47
CA GLN A 392 4.32 4.89 -14.90
C GLN A 392 3.03 4.10 -15.17
N VAL A 393 2.70 3.11 -14.33
CA VAL A 393 1.46 2.33 -14.44
C VAL A 393 0.92 2.07 -13.05
N TRP A 394 -0.37 2.37 -12.84
CA TRP A 394 -1.06 2.04 -11.60
C TRP A 394 -2.45 1.48 -11.90
N TYR A 395 -2.73 0.31 -11.34
CA TYR A 395 -4.00 -0.39 -11.47
C TYR A 395 -4.64 -0.58 -10.11
N LYS A 396 -5.97 -0.44 -10.08
CA LYS A 396 -6.83 -0.80 -8.96
C LYS A 396 -8.04 -1.58 -9.49
N ALA A 397 -8.34 -2.72 -8.87
CA ALA A 397 -9.38 -3.64 -9.37
C ALA A 397 -10.84 -3.18 -9.16
N TYR A 398 -11.01 -2.09 -8.42
CA TYR A 398 -12.28 -1.49 -8.02
C TYR A 398 -12.11 0.05 -7.98
N PRO A 399 -11.98 0.70 -9.17
CA PRO A 399 -11.88 2.16 -9.24
C PRO A 399 -13.13 2.83 -8.66
N GLY A 400 -13.01 4.07 -8.19
CA GLY A 400 -14.16 4.83 -7.65
C GLY A 400 -14.59 4.48 -6.21
N LEU A 401 -14.03 3.44 -5.57
CA LEU A 401 -14.39 3.07 -4.19
C LEU A 401 -13.32 3.49 -3.16
N THR A 402 -13.67 4.34 -2.20
CA THR A 402 -12.80 4.70 -1.08
C THR A 402 -12.74 3.60 -0.02
N ALA A 403 -11.75 3.63 0.89
CA ALA A 403 -11.67 2.70 2.02
C ALA A 403 -12.92 2.78 2.93
N ILE A 404 -13.54 3.96 3.01
CA ILE A 404 -14.81 4.18 3.72
C ILE A 404 -15.96 3.49 2.98
N ASP A 405 -16.04 3.60 1.65
CA ASP A 405 -17.05 2.88 0.85
C ASP A 405 -16.89 1.36 1.01
N LEU A 406 -15.65 0.86 0.98
CA LEU A 406 -15.39 -0.56 1.21
C LEU A 406 -15.87 -1.01 2.59
N GLU A 407 -15.68 -0.20 3.64
CA GLU A 407 -16.20 -0.48 4.97
C GLU A 407 -17.73 -0.43 5.04
N ARG A 408 -18.33 0.60 4.43
CA ARG A 408 -19.80 0.74 4.34
C ARG A 408 -20.40 -0.48 3.66
N ASN A 409 -19.90 -0.87 2.50
CA ASN A 409 -20.43 -1.97 1.71
C ASN A 409 -20.30 -3.32 2.44
N THR A 410 -19.18 -3.55 3.15
CA THR A 410 -19.04 -4.71 4.04
C THR A 410 -20.08 -4.71 5.17
N ARG A 411 -20.35 -3.55 5.78
CA ARG A 411 -21.37 -3.43 6.85
C ARG A 411 -22.78 -3.65 6.31
N ILE A 412 -23.08 -3.17 5.11
CA ILE A 412 -24.36 -3.40 4.43
C ILE A 412 -24.58 -4.89 4.23
N ARG A 413 -23.61 -5.60 3.64
CA ARG A 413 -23.70 -7.05 3.47
C ARG A 413 -23.93 -7.78 4.79
N ARG A 414 -23.15 -7.47 5.82
CA ARG A 414 -23.26 -8.12 7.13
C ARG A 414 -24.61 -7.89 7.81
N GLY A 415 -25.16 -6.68 7.72
CA GLY A 415 -26.48 -6.42 8.30
C GLY A 415 -27.62 -7.08 7.52
N LEU A 416 -27.44 -7.28 6.20
CA LEU A 416 -28.39 -8.05 5.39
C LEU A 416 -28.36 -9.55 5.74
N GLU A 417 -27.17 -10.12 5.92
CA GLU A 417 -26.96 -11.54 6.25
C GLU A 417 -27.20 -11.87 7.74
N SER A 418 -27.38 -10.85 8.60
CA SER A 418 -27.59 -11.06 10.03
C SER A 418 -28.97 -11.69 10.31
N ALA A 419 -28.96 -12.83 11.00
CA ALA A 419 -30.19 -13.53 11.39
C ALA A 419 -31.02 -12.78 12.46
N SER A 420 -30.39 -11.90 13.24
CA SER A 420 -31.07 -11.10 14.26
C SER A 420 -30.41 -9.74 14.45
N MET A 421 -31.22 -8.69 14.56
CA MET A 421 -30.78 -7.33 14.84
C MET A 421 -31.78 -6.64 15.78
N SER A 422 -31.27 -5.85 16.73
CA SER A 422 -32.11 -4.95 17.51
C SER A 422 -32.72 -3.89 16.59
N GLU A 423 -33.82 -3.25 17.01
CA GLU A 423 -34.43 -2.21 16.18
C GLU A 423 -33.47 -1.03 15.92
N GLU A 424 -32.67 -0.66 16.93
CA GLU A 424 -31.62 0.34 16.81
C GLU A 424 -30.56 -0.06 15.77
N ALA A 425 -30.07 -1.31 15.83
CA ALA A 425 -29.10 -1.81 14.86
C ALA A 425 -29.66 -1.82 13.43
N VAL A 426 -30.96 -2.13 13.25
CA VAL A 426 -31.61 -2.06 11.93
C VAL A 426 -31.67 -0.61 11.43
N ARG A 427 -31.97 0.36 12.31
CA ARG A 427 -31.96 1.79 11.93
C ARG A 427 -30.56 2.24 11.52
N GLU A 428 -29.53 1.86 12.28
CA GLU A 428 -28.14 2.16 11.93
C GLU A 428 -27.71 1.54 10.60
N TRP A 429 -28.19 0.33 10.30
CA TRP A 429 -27.91 -0.34 9.03
C TRP A 429 -28.64 0.33 7.85
N ILE A 430 -29.92 0.69 8.03
CA ILE A 430 -30.66 1.43 6.98
C ILE A 430 -29.96 2.75 6.68
N ALA A 431 -29.40 3.45 7.68
CA ALA A 431 -28.68 4.70 7.49
C ALA A 431 -27.35 4.56 6.71
N LEU A 432 -26.95 3.34 6.33
CA LEU A 432 -25.83 3.09 5.42
C LEU A 432 -26.24 3.13 3.95
N LEU A 433 -27.55 3.05 3.66
CA LEU A 433 -28.18 3.16 2.34
C LEU A 433 -28.77 4.57 2.19
#